data_AF-A0A2Z3GN07-F1
#
_entry.id   AF-A0A2Z3GN07-F1
#
_cell.length_a   1.000
_cell.length_b   1.000
_cell.length_c   1.000
_cell.angle_alpha   90.00
_cell.angle_beta   90.00
_cell.angle_gamma   90.00
#
_symmetry.space_group_name_H-M   'P 1'
#
loop_
_entity.id
_entity.type
_entity.pdbx_description
1 polymer ?
#
loop_
_entity_poly.entity_id
_entity_poly.type
_entity_poly.pdbx_seq_one_letter_code
_entity_poly.pdbx_strand_id
1 'polypeptide(L)'
;MAFVKLLPPEGGAPLSVADVIRRLADEFAEVHADPDAGQDHVAGMIAATLRFSDALPGKWERLARLQSVQHAAVCVSFGDDLGNVAACCVMPDSELFFGSPDEVDGPAWPLVERAASALGYRVDAG
;
A
#
# COMPACT_ATOMS: atom_id res chain seq x y z
N MET A 1 -8.02 3.65 -14.85
CA MET A 1 -7.17 2.69 -14.12
C MET A 1 -7.82 2.53 -12.76
N ALA A 2 -8.50 1.39 -12.58
CA ALA A 2 -8.89 0.94 -11.26
C ALA A 2 -7.62 0.75 -10.43
N PHE A 3 -7.61 1.11 -9.15
CA PHE A 3 -6.53 0.73 -8.23
C PHE A 3 -7.20 -0.03 -7.10
N VAL A 4 -6.60 -1.14 -6.68
CA VAL A 4 -7.10 -1.88 -5.53
C VAL A 4 -6.51 -1.28 -4.28
N LYS A 5 -7.38 -1.00 -3.31
CA LYS A 5 -7.00 -0.47 -2.01
C LYS A 5 -7.52 -1.34 -0.90
N LEU A 6 -6.76 -1.41 0.20
CA LEU A 6 -7.29 -1.88 1.47
C LEU A 6 -7.48 -0.69 2.39
N LEU A 7 -8.72 -0.51 2.83
CA LEU A 7 -9.14 0.58 3.70
C LEU A 7 -9.34 0.06 5.13
N PRO A 8 -8.94 0.82 6.16
CA PRO A 8 -9.39 0.55 7.52
C PRO A 8 -10.92 0.45 7.59
N PRO A 9 -11.47 -0.29 8.57
CA PRO A 9 -12.91 -0.33 8.77
C PRO A 9 -13.45 1.07 9.08
N GLU A 10 -14.72 1.35 8.77
CA GLU A 10 -15.29 2.70 8.91
C GLU A 10 -15.11 3.24 10.34
N GLY A 11 -14.50 4.43 10.45
CA GLY A 11 -14.17 5.05 11.74
C GLY A 11 -12.94 4.47 12.45
N GLY A 12 -12.28 3.48 11.87
CA GLY A 12 -11.05 2.88 12.37
C GLY A 12 -9.79 3.66 11.98
N ALA A 13 -8.80 3.69 12.87
CA ALA A 13 -7.49 4.23 12.55
C ALA A 13 -6.69 3.24 11.67
N PRO A 14 -5.88 3.74 10.72
CA PRO A 14 -4.91 2.91 10.03
C PRO A 14 -3.97 2.21 11.01
N LEU A 15 -3.65 0.95 10.72
CA LEU A 15 -2.60 0.22 11.42
C LEU A 15 -1.24 0.87 11.17
N SER A 16 -0.35 0.74 12.16
CA SER A 16 1.06 1.10 11.99
C SER A 16 1.71 0.21 10.92
N VAL A 17 2.76 0.70 10.27
CA VAL A 17 3.55 -0.07 9.30
C VAL A 17 4.01 -1.41 9.90
N ALA A 18 4.46 -1.39 11.15
CA ALA A 18 4.90 -2.57 11.88
C ALA A 18 3.75 -3.57 12.11
N ASP A 19 2.55 -3.10 12.45
CA ASP A 19 1.39 -3.97 12.63
C ASP A 19 0.91 -4.60 11.33
N VAL A 20 0.96 -3.86 10.22
CA VAL A 20 0.65 -4.41 8.89
C VAL A 20 1.61 -5.55 8.57
N ILE A 21 2.92 -5.30 8.65
CA ILE A 21 3.95 -6.32 8.34
C ILE A 21 3.77 -7.54 9.25
N ARG A 22 3.57 -7.33 10.56
CA ARG A 22 3.39 -8.42 11.51
C ARG A 22 2.17 -9.28 11.17
N ARG A 23 1.01 -8.66 10.93
CA ARG A 23 -0.22 -9.40 10.62
C ARG A 23 -0.15 -10.13 9.29
N LEU A 24 0.55 -9.57 8.29
CA LEU A 24 0.81 -10.28 7.04
C LEU A 24 1.74 -11.48 7.29
N ALA A 25 2.76 -11.34 8.12
CA ALA A 25 3.66 -12.44 8.49
C ALA A 25 2.97 -13.53 9.33
N ASP A 26 1.92 -13.17 10.08
CA ASP A 26 1.08 -14.15 10.80
C ASP A 26 0.14 -14.93 9.84
N GLU A 27 -0.19 -14.35 8.66
CA GLU A 27 -1.15 -14.91 7.70
C GLU A 27 -0.48 -15.67 6.54
N PHE A 28 0.68 -15.22 6.08
CA PHE A 28 1.35 -15.72 4.87
C PHE A 28 2.69 -16.38 5.18
N ALA A 29 3.06 -17.39 4.39
CA ALA A 29 4.33 -18.10 4.56
C ALA A 29 5.53 -17.25 4.11
N GLU A 30 5.37 -16.49 3.03
CA GLU A 30 6.39 -15.61 2.48
C GLU A 30 5.96 -14.17 2.67
N VAL A 31 6.78 -13.38 3.37
CA VAL A 31 6.60 -11.93 3.53
C VAL A 31 7.95 -11.25 3.44
N HIS A 32 8.07 -10.30 2.52
CA HIS A 32 9.28 -9.50 2.34
C HIS A 32 8.94 -8.02 2.41
N ALA A 33 9.56 -7.34 3.37
CA ALA A 33 9.46 -5.90 3.55
C ALA A 33 10.71 -5.22 2.98
N ASP A 34 10.49 -4.27 2.07
CA ASP A 34 11.53 -3.50 1.40
C ASP A 34 11.29 -1.99 1.66
N PRO A 35 11.98 -1.41 2.65
CA PRO A 35 11.92 0.02 2.95
C PRO A 35 12.47 0.89 1.82
N ASP A 36 13.50 0.43 1.10
CA ASP A 36 14.14 1.21 0.04
C ASP A 36 13.17 1.33 -1.15
N ALA A 37 12.53 0.22 -1.54
CA ALA A 37 11.47 0.23 -2.53
C ALA A 37 10.25 1.08 -2.11
N GLY A 38 9.94 1.12 -0.81
CA GLY A 38 8.91 1.99 -0.25
C GLY A 38 9.24 3.48 -0.41
N GLN A 39 10.47 3.85 -0.07
CA GLN A 39 10.99 5.22 -0.23
C GLN A 39 10.99 5.66 -1.70
N ASP A 40 11.44 4.78 -2.60
CA ASP A 40 11.46 5.02 -4.04
C ASP A 40 10.05 5.17 -4.61
N HIS A 41 9.09 4.34 -4.15
CA HIS A 41 7.69 4.46 -4.53
C HIS A 41 7.13 5.84 -4.18
N VAL A 42 7.34 6.29 -2.94
CA VAL A 42 6.88 7.62 -2.50
C VAL A 42 7.64 8.74 -3.23
N ALA A 43 8.93 8.58 -3.51
CA ALA A 43 9.68 9.52 -4.35
C ALA A 43 9.05 9.65 -5.75
N GLY A 44 8.64 8.54 -6.35
CA GLY A 44 7.88 8.50 -7.60
C GLY A 44 6.56 9.25 -7.52
N MET A 45 5.79 9.06 -6.44
CA MET A 45 4.54 9.79 -6.19
C MET A 45 4.77 11.30 -6.03
N ILE A 46 5.83 11.71 -5.32
CA ILE A 46 6.22 13.12 -5.19
C ILE A 46 6.58 13.70 -6.55
N ALA A 47 7.43 13.03 -7.32
CA ALA A 47 7.83 13.46 -8.65
C ALA A 47 6.64 13.58 -9.61
N ALA A 48 5.71 12.62 -9.57
CA ALA A 48 4.47 12.69 -10.34
C ALA A 48 3.57 13.85 -9.89
N THR A 49 3.45 14.07 -8.57
CA THR A 49 2.64 15.17 -8.01
C THR A 49 3.20 16.54 -8.42
N LEU A 50 4.53 16.69 -8.46
CA LEU A 50 5.19 17.93 -8.90
C LEU A 50 4.90 18.29 -10.37
N ARG A 51 4.62 17.30 -11.23
CA ARG A 51 4.31 17.52 -12.66
C ARG A 51 2.94 18.14 -12.91
N PHE A 52 2.03 18.11 -11.93
CA PHE A 52 0.72 18.76 -12.05
C PHE A 52 0.83 20.27 -11.89
N SER A 53 -0.15 21.01 -12.43
CA SER A 53 -0.26 22.46 -12.25
C SER A 53 -0.26 22.86 -10.77
N ASP A 54 0.43 23.95 -10.43
CA ASP A 54 0.42 24.53 -9.08
C ASP A 54 -0.96 25.03 -8.66
N ALA A 55 -1.86 25.26 -9.62
CA ALA A 55 -3.25 25.62 -9.36
C ALA A 55 -4.12 24.43 -8.92
N LEU A 56 -3.58 23.20 -8.89
CA LEU A 56 -4.31 22.03 -8.42
C LEU A 56 -4.61 22.16 -6.91
N PRO A 57 -5.88 22.21 -6.50
CA PRO A 57 -6.23 22.30 -5.08
C PRO A 57 -5.61 21.16 -4.28
N GLY A 58 -5.05 21.48 -3.11
CA GLY A 58 -4.45 20.49 -2.20
C GLY A 58 -3.11 19.89 -2.66
N LYS A 59 -2.52 20.34 -3.79
CA LYS A 59 -1.21 19.84 -4.26
C LYS A 59 -0.13 19.96 -3.18
N TRP A 60 0.01 21.13 -2.57
CA TRP A 60 1.06 21.40 -1.59
C TRP A 60 0.86 20.62 -0.29
N GLU A 61 -0.38 20.48 0.18
CA GLU A 61 -0.71 19.65 1.35
C GLU A 61 -0.39 18.18 1.08
N ARG A 62 -0.74 17.68 -0.13
CA ARG A 62 -0.40 16.32 -0.55
C ARG A 62 1.11 16.11 -0.64
N LEU A 63 1.85 17.06 -1.21
CA LEU A 63 3.31 16.99 -1.28
C LEU A 63 3.94 16.97 0.12
N ALA A 64 3.53 17.87 1.01
CA ALA A 64 4.01 17.92 2.38
C ALA A 64 3.74 16.60 3.12
N ARG A 65 2.55 16.02 2.94
CA ARG A 65 2.21 14.70 3.51
C ARG A 65 3.10 13.58 2.95
N LEU A 66 3.28 13.51 1.63
CA LEU A 66 4.13 12.49 1.01
C LEU A 66 5.58 12.61 1.48
N GLN A 67 6.10 13.83 1.57
CA GLN A 67 7.44 14.10 2.09
C GLN A 67 7.59 13.71 3.56
N SER A 68 6.57 13.94 4.40
CA SER A 68 6.64 13.60 5.82
C SER A 68 6.63 12.09 6.08
N VAL A 69 6.07 11.28 5.17
CA VAL A 69 5.97 9.83 5.33
C VAL A 69 6.97 9.04 4.49
N GLN A 70 7.72 9.69 3.59
CA GLN A 70 8.62 9.01 2.64
C GLN A 70 9.56 8.02 3.31
N HIS A 71 10.27 8.43 4.36
CA HIS A 71 11.25 7.58 5.06
C HIS A 71 10.64 6.44 5.87
N ALA A 72 9.32 6.47 6.09
CA ALA A 72 8.58 5.47 6.84
C ALA A 72 7.73 4.56 5.93
N ALA A 73 7.74 4.79 4.61
CA ALA A 73 7.05 3.95 3.66
C ALA A 73 7.81 2.65 3.41
N VAL A 74 7.07 1.55 3.29
CA VAL A 74 7.65 0.21 3.06
C VAL A 74 6.80 -0.51 2.01
N CYS A 75 7.45 -1.01 0.96
CA CYS A 75 6.81 -1.95 0.05
C CYS A 75 6.86 -3.34 0.68
N VAL A 76 5.73 -4.04 0.68
CA VAL A 76 5.62 -5.40 1.21
C VAL A 76 5.09 -6.31 0.11
N SER A 77 5.83 -7.37 -0.18
CA SER A 77 5.34 -8.50 -0.97
C SER A 77 5.00 -9.68 -0.05
N PHE A 78 3.92 -10.38 -0.35
CA PHE A 78 3.42 -11.47 0.49
C PHE A 78 2.71 -12.55 -0.33
N GLY A 79 2.78 -13.81 0.12
CA GLY A 79 2.13 -14.95 -0.52
C GLY A 79 2.40 -16.26 0.23
N ASP A 80 1.82 -17.35 -0.25
CA ASP A 80 2.08 -18.69 0.31
C ASP A 80 3.34 -19.34 -0.29
N ASP A 81 3.79 -18.85 -1.45
CA ASP A 81 5.02 -19.27 -2.13
C ASP A 81 5.56 -18.14 -3.02
N LEU A 82 6.83 -18.25 -3.41
CA LEU A 82 7.53 -17.24 -4.23
C LEU A 82 7.00 -17.12 -5.67
N GLY A 83 6.17 -18.06 -6.14
CA GLY A 83 5.59 -18.07 -7.48
C GLY A 83 4.29 -17.28 -7.60
N ASN A 84 3.59 -17.01 -6.49
CA ASN A 84 2.37 -16.22 -6.45
C ASN A 84 2.38 -15.26 -5.25
N VAL A 85 2.76 -14.01 -5.49
CA VAL A 85 2.84 -12.97 -4.46
C VAL A 85 2.02 -11.75 -4.86
N ALA A 86 1.39 -11.11 -3.88
CA ALA A 86 0.83 -9.77 -4.01
C ALA A 86 1.82 -8.75 -3.43
N ALA A 87 1.85 -7.54 -3.97
CA ALA A 87 2.69 -6.46 -3.46
C ALA A 87 1.90 -5.17 -3.24
N CYS A 88 2.17 -4.50 -2.12
CA CYS A 88 1.57 -3.22 -1.78
C CYS A 88 2.57 -2.27 -1.13
N CYS A 89 2.31 -0.97 -1.21
CA CYS A 89 3.06 0.04 -0.46
C CYS A 89 2.28 0.42 0.81
N VAL A 90 2.95 0.26 1.95
CA VAL A 90 2.46 0.63 3.28
C VAL A 90 3.02 1.99 3.64
N MET A 91 2.15 2.97 3.81
CA MET A 91 2.50 4.31 4.31
C MET A 91 1.82 4.54 5.67
N PRO A 92 2.47 5.23 6.61
CA PRO A 92 1.84 5.69 7.84
C PRO A 92 0.54 6.46 7.59
N ASP A 93 -0.46 6.20 8.44
CA ASP A 93 -1.76 6.88 8.43
C ASP A 93 -2.46 6.86 7.06
N SER A 94 -2.23 5.82 6.26
CA SER A 94 -2.71 5.71 4.89
C SER A 94 -3.41 4.38 4.63
N GLU A 95 -4.25 4.41 3.60
CA GLU A 95 -4.72 3.25 2.87
C GLU A 95 -3.52 2.49 2.28
N LEU A 96 -3.68 1.17 2.12
CA LEU A 96 -2.71 0.33 1.41
C LEU A 96 -2.98 0.39 -0.08
N PHE A 97 -1.96 0.69 -0.86
CA PHE A 97 -2.05 0.79 -2.32
C PHE A 97 -1.36 -0.39 -2.98
N PHE A 98 -2.06 -1.07 -3.89
CA PHE A 98 -1.50 -2.14 -4.70
C PHE A 98 -1.02 -1.58 -6.04
N GLY A 99 0.23 -1.93 -6.40
CA GLY A 99 0.99 -1.25 -7.45
C GLY A 99 0.48 -1.48 -8.88
N SER A 100 -0.11 -2.64 -9.16
CA SER A 100 -0.65 -2.97 -10.47
C SER A 100 -2.00 -3.68 -10.35
N PRO A 101 -3.07 -3.17 -11.00
CA PRO A 101 -4.35 -3.86 -11.06
C PRO A 101 -4.22 -5.20 -11.77
N ASP A 102 -3.34 -5.31 -12.77
CA ASP A 102 -3.14 -6.55 -13.53
C ASP A 102 -2.45 -7.65 -12.69
N GLU A 103 -1.68 -7.26 -11.66
CA GLU A 103 -1.10 -8.21 -10.70
C GLU A 103 -2.17 -8.69 -9.70
N VAL A 104 -3.13 -7.84 -9.38
CA VAL A 104 -4.16 -8.09 -8.36
C VAL A 104 -5.43 -8.73 -8.93
N ASP A 105 -5.88 -8.36 -10.12
CA ASP A 105 -7.10 -8.83 -10.81
C ASP A 105 -6.93 -10.25 -11.42
N GLY A 106 -5.88 -10.96 -11.01
CA GLY A 106 -5.54 -12.31 -11.46
C GLY A 106 -5.31 -13.29 -10.31
N PRO A 107 -4.26 -14.13 -10.35
CA PRO A 107 -4.04 -15.19 -9.35
C PRO A 107 -3.69 -14.66 -7.96
N ALA A 108 -3.36 -13.38 -7.82
CA ALA A 108 -3.07 -12.75 -6.53
C ALA A 108 -4.33 -12.20 -5.81
N TRP A 109 -5.50 -12.15 -6.48
CA TRP A 109 -6.74 -11.65 -5.85
C TRP A 109 -7.07 -12.36 -4.53
N PRO A 110 -6.99 -13.70 -4.42
CA PRO A 110 -7.26 -14.39 -3.16
C PRO A 110 -6.28 -13.99 -2.04
N LEU A 111 -5.04 -13.61 -2.38
CA LEU A 111 -4.07 -13.10 -1.41
C LEU A 111 -4.49 -11.72 -0.90
N VAL A 112 -5.04 -10.86 -1.77
CA VAL A 112 -5.54 -9.54 -1.38
C VAL A 112 -6.76 -9.65 -0.45
N GLU A 113 -7.70 -10.54 -0.72
CA GLU A 113 -8.84 -10.78 0.17
C GLU A 113 -8.41 -11.33 1.53
N ARG A 114 -7.46 -12.27 1.55
CA ARG A 114 -6.87 -12.79 2.80
C ARG A 114 -6.13 -11.71 3.58
N ALA A 115 -5.33 -10.89 2.91
CA ALA A 115 -4.68 -9.75 3.52
C ALA A 115 -5.69 -8.76 4.12
N ALA A 116 -6.78 -8.45 3.39
CA ALA A 116 -7.87 -7.63 3.92
C ALA A 116 -8.43 -8.21 5.22
N SER A 117 -8.74 -9.51 5.24
CA SER A 117 -9.24 -10.22 6.41
C SER A 117 -8.26 -10.17 7.59
N ALA A 118 -6.98 -10.50 7.37
CA ALA A 118 -5.94 -10.49 8.40
C ALA A 118 -5.71 -9.09 9.01
N LEU A 119 -5.82 -8.06 8.18
CA LEU A 119 -5.69 -6.66 8.61
C LEU A 119 -6.98 -6.11 9.24
N GLY A 120 -8.12 -6.78 9.04
CA GLY A 120 -9.44 -6.26 9.39
C GLY A 120 -9.86 -5.08 8.51
N TYR A 121 -9.32 -5.02 7.29
CA TYR A 121 -9.56 -3.97 6.31
C TYR A 121 -10.63 -4.40 5.31
N ARG A 122 -11.24 -3.43 4.62
CA ARG A 122 -12.13 -3.68 3.48
C ARG A 122 -11.39 -3.47 2.17
N VAL A 123 -11.74 -4.27 1.17
CA VAL A 123 -11.27 -4.10 -0.21
C VAL A 123 -12.11 -3.02 -0.90
N ASP A 124 -11.45 -2.04 -1.49
CA ASP A 124 -12.05 -1.05 -2.39
C ASP A 124 -11.43 -1.23 -3.78
N ALA A 125 -12.18 -1.88 -4.67
CA ALA A 125 -11.84 -2.05 -6.08
C ALA A 125 -12.62 -0.98 -6.86
N GLY A 126 -11.98 0.16 -7.09
CA GLY A 126 -12.56 1.33 -7.76
C GLY A 126 -12.70 1.21 -9.28
#